data_AF-A0A448NVP9-F1
#
_entry.id   AF-A0A448NVP9-F1
#
_cell.length_a   1.000
_cell.length_b   1.000
_cell.length_c   1.000
_cell.angle_alpha   90.00
_cell.angle_beta   90.00
_cell.angle_gamma   90.00
#
_symmetry.space_group_name_H-M   'P 1'
#
loop_
_entity.id
_entity.type
_entity.pdbx_description
1 polymer ?
#
loop_
_entity_poly.entity_id
_entity_poly.type
_entity_poly.pdbx_seq_one_letter_code
_entity_poly.pdbx_strand_id
1 'polypeptide(L)'
;MQWFGLHAMYAARYAYEYYRTGPDGTRESGGIDFNQDDPPSYRDFYYFSYNLGMTYQVSDTAVTNSRVWAVVLRHCLLSYLFALVILASAINVVTGVFTSGL
;
A
#
# COMPACT_ATOMS: atom_id res chain seq x y z
N MET A 1 -15.97 -0.92 1.89
CA MET A 1 -15.01 -0.44 2.91
C MET A 1 -13.66 -1.17 2.87
N GLN A 2 -13.59 -2.37 2.27
CA GLN A 2 -12.42 -3.26 2.25
C GLN A 2 -11.19 -2.70 1.51
N TRP A 3 -11.39 -1.84 0.51
CA TRP A 3 -10.30 -1.13 -0.19
C TRP A 3 -9.43 -0.31 0.78
N PHE A 4 -10.05 0.55 1.59
CA PHE A 4 -9.36 1.31 2.63
C PHE A 4 -8.69 0.43 3.68
N GLY A 5 -9.35 -0.68 4.04
CA GLY A 5 -8.82 -1.66 5.00
C GLY A 5 -7.53 -2.32 4.52
N LEU A 6 -7.43 -2.64 3.23
CA LEU A 6 -6.21 -3.20 2.62
C LEU A 6 -5.02 -2.27 2.83
N HIS A 7 -5.15 -0.99 2.47
CA HIS A 7 -4.08 -0.01 2.60
C HIS A 7 -3.77 0.32 4.06
N ALA A 8 -4.77 0.33 4.94
CA ALA A 8 -4.53 0.50 6.37
C ALA A 8 -3.73 -0.67 6.97
N MET A 9 -4.04 -1.91 6.59
CA MET A 9 -3.27 -3.08 7.01
C MET A 9 -1.82 -3.03 6.51
N TYR A 10 -1.61 -2.59 5.26
CA TYR A 10 -0.26 -2.42 4.72
C TYR A 10 0.50 -1.26 5.39
N ALA A 11 -0.15 -0.16 5.76
CA ALA A 11 0.48 0.91 6.55
C ALA A 11 1.03 0.37 7.87
N ALA A 12 0.23 -0.43 8.59
CA ALA A 12 0.68 -1.11 9.80
C ALA A 12 1.84 -2.08 9.53
N ARG A 13 1.80 -2.82 8.41
CA ARG A 13 2.88 -3.73 8.01
C ARG A 13 4.18 -2.99 7.71
N TYR A 14 4.14 -1.84 7.04
CA TYR A 14 5.32 -1.04 6.76
C TYR A 14 5.93 -0.47 8.04
N ALA A 15 5.10 0.03 8.96
CA ALA A 15 5.57 0.46 10.26
C ALA A 15 6.26 -0.69 11.01
N TYR A 16 5.66 -1.89 11.01
CA TYR A 16 6.28 -3.06 11.61
C TYR A 16 7.65 -3.39 10.99
N GLU A 17 7.76 -3.43 9.66
CA GLU A 17 9.04 -3.73 9.00
C GLU A 17 10.10 -2.64 9.23
N TYR A 18 9.69 -1.36 9.26
CA TYR A 18 10.59 -0.23 9.50
C TYR A 18 11.18 -0.23 10.91
N TYR A 19 10.39 -0.62 11.91
CA TYR A 19 10.79 -0.65 13.32
C TYR A 19 11.26 -2.03 13.79
N ARG A 20 11.36 -3.02 12.91
CA ARG A 20 11.77 -4.39 13.27
C ARG A 20 13.25 -4.45 13.68
N THR A 21 13.51 -5.10 14.81
CA THR A 21 14.87 -5.45 15.27
C THR A 21 15.29 -6.81 14.72
N GLY A 22 16.56 -6.92 14.32
CA GLY A 22 17.19 -8.17 13.92
C GLY A 22 17.41 -9.13 15.10
N PRO A 23 17.72 -10.41 14.82
CA PRO A 23 17.95 -11.43 15.84
C PRO A 23 19.12 -11.12 16.80
N ASP A 24 20.05 -10.29 16.34
CA ASP A 24 21.23 -9.79 17.05
C ASP A 24 20.93 -8.56 17.93
N GLY A 25 19.67 -8.13 18.01
CA GLY A 25 19.26 -6.94 18.74
C GLY A 25 19.60 -5.63 18.02
N THR A 26 20.19 -5.69 16.82
CA THR A 26 20.47 -4.48 16.03
C THR A 26 19.23 -4.09 15.23
N ARG A 27 19.04 -2.80 15.04
CA ARG A 27 17.94 -2.30 14.21
C ARG A 27 18.28 -2.59 12.75
N GLU A 28 17.48 -3.41 12.07
CA GLU A 28 17.65 -3.57 10.62
C GLU A 28 17.39 -2.20 9.96
N SER A 29 18.10 -1.90 8.87
CA SER A 29 17.93 -0.63 8.17
C SER A 29 16.45 -0.46 7.82
N GLY A 30 15.85 0.68 8.21
CA GLY A 30 14.41 0.96 8.15
C GLY A 30 13.74 0.82 6.78
N GLY A 31 14.42 0.41 5.70
CA GLY A 31 13.84 -0.18 4.49
C GLY A 31 12.98 0.75 3.62
N ILE A 32 12.63 1.93 4.13
CA ILE A 32 11.93 3.03 3.51
C ILE A 32 12.67 4.29 3.96
N ASP A 33 13.15 5.07 3.01
CA ASP A 33 13.63 6.42 3.23
C ASP A 33 12.46 7.38 3.01
N PHE A 34 12.11 8.16 4.04
CA PHE A 34 11.01 9.13 3.99
C PHE A 34 11.47 10.53 3.58
N ASN A 35 12.76 10.70 3.22
CA ASN A 35 13.35 11.97 2.81
C ASN A 35 13.16 13.07 3.88
N GLN A 36 13.30 12.70 5.14
CA GLN A 36 13.24 13.60 6.29
C GLN A 36 14.19 13.14 7.40
N ASP A 37 14.65 14.09 8.23
CA ASP A 37 15.57 13.83 9.34
C ASP A 37 14.84 13.24 10.56
N ASP A 38 13.57 13.60 10.76
CA ASP A 38 12.77 13.13 11.88
C ASP A 38 12.32 11.67 11.67
N PRO A 39 12.25 10.86 12.75
CA PRO A 39 11.70 9.51 12.67
C PRO A 39 10.26 9.52 12.13
N PRO A 40 9.91 8.62 11.18
CA PRO A 40 8.59 8.62 10.58
C PRO A 40 7.50 8.30 11.60
N SER A 41 6.48 9.12 11.59
CA SER A 41 5.24 8.94 12.33
C SER A 41 4.35 7.90 11.63
N TYR A 42 3.33 7.43 12.34
CA TYR A 42 2.38 6.46 11.77
C TYR A 42 1.65 7.00 10.52
N ARG A 43 1.53 8.33 10.39
CA ARG A 43 0.89 8.99 9.24
C ARG A 43 1.73 8.86 7.97
N ASP A 44 3.04 8.80 8.10
CA ASP A 44 3.95 8.69 6.95
C ASP A 44 3.82 7.30 6.30
N PHE A 45 3.58 6.25 7.11
CA PHE A 45 3.25 4.92 6.59
C PHE A 45 1.88 4.85 5.93
N TYR A 46 0.90 5.63 6.42
CA TYR A 46 -0.38 5.77 5.73
C TYR A 46 -0.19 6.46 4.38
N TYR A 47 0.56 7.56 4.34
CA TYR A 47 0.90 8.26 3.10
C TYR A 47 1.51 7.30 2.09
N PHE A 48 2.59 6.61 2.47
CA PHE A 48 3.27 5.63 1.63
C PHE A 48 2.35 4.51 1.13
N SER A 49 1.58 3.90 2.04
CA SER A 49 0.69 2.78 1.74
C SER A 49 -0.42 3.17 0.77
N TYR A 50 -1.10 4.30 1.03
CA TYR A 50 -2.18 4.76 0.18
C TYR A 50 -1.69 5.21 -1.20
N ASN A 51 -0.51 5.83 -1.28
CA ASN A 51 0.06 6.22 -2.57
C ASN A 51 0.33 4.99 -3.45
N LEU A 52 0.95 3.94 -2.88
CA LEU A 52 1.14 2.66 -3.56
C LEU A 52 -0.19 2.01 -3.98
N GLY A 53 -1.17 2.00 -3.10
CA GLY A 53 -2.45 1.35 -3.34
C GLY A 53 -3.31 2.03 -4.42
N MET A 54 -3.32 3.36 -4.42
CA MET A 54 -4.18 4.16 -5.29
C MET A 54 -3.53 4.53 -6.63
N THR A 55 -2.19 4.66 -6.65
CA THR A 55 -1.47 5.18 -7.83
C THR A 55 -0.28 4.32 -8.24
N TYR A 56 0.05 3.29 -7.46
CA TYR A 56 1.21 2.42 -7.68
C TYR A 56 2.54 3.18 -7.69
N GLN A 57 2.59 4.35 -7.06
CA GLN A 57 3.74 5.24 -7.08
C GLN A 57 4.49 5.27 -5.75
N VAL A 58 5.79 5.54 -5.88
CA VAL A 58 6.71 5.84 -4.80
C VAL A 58 7.32 7.19 -5.18
N SER A 59 6.69 8.29 -4.76
CA SER A 59 7.01 9.65 -5.24
C SER A 59 8.05 10.37 -4.39
N ASP A 60 7.84 10.39 -3.06
CA ASP A 60 8.63 11.22 -2.13
C ASP A 60 9.45 10.38 -1.14
N THR A 61 9.34 9.06 -1.25
CA THR A 61 10.02 8.09 -0.40
C THR A 61 10.85 7.16 -1.27
N ALA A 62 11.87 6.49 -0.75
CA ALA A 62 12.60 5.46 -1.49
C ALA A 62 12.62 4.14 -0.73
N VAL A 63 12.36 3.01 -1.42
CA VAL A 63 12.44 1.69 -0.79
C VAL A 63 13.88 1.19 -0.87
N THR A 64 14.53 1.01 0.28
CA THR A 64 15.98 0.77 0.37
C THR A 64 16.35 -0.69 0.67
N ASN A 65 15.36 -1.56 0.92
CA ASN A 65 15.60 -2.95 1.32
C ASN A 65 14.77 -3.95 0.49
N SER A 66 15.42 -4.99 -0.05
CA SER A 66 14.79 -6.03 -0.88
C SER A 66 13.63 -6.76 -0.21
N ARG A 67 13.61 -6.89 1.12
CA ARG A 67 12.47 -7.46 1.85
C ARG A 67 11.24 -6.57 1.73
N VAL A 68 11.42 -5.26 1.85
CA VAL A 68 10.34 -4.27 1.69
C VAL A 68 9.87 -4.22 0.24
N TRP A 69 10.76 -4.40 -0.74
CA TRP A 69 10.37 -4.53 -2.15
C TRP A 69 9.35 -5.66 -2.37
N ALA A 70 9.58 -6.83 -1.76
CA ALA A 70 8.64 -7.94 -1.85
C ALA A 70 7.28 -7.62 -1.21
N VAL A 71 7.25 -6.83 -0.13
CA VAL A 71 6.02 -6.36 0.51
C VAL A 71 5.28 -5.38 -0.41
N VAL A 72 6.00 -4.40 -0.98
CA VAL A 72 5.46 -3.43 -1.94
C VAL A 72 4.87 -4.11 -3.16
N LEU A 73 5.57 -5.09 -3.74
CA LEU A 73 5.08 -5.83 -4.90
C LEU A 73 3.74 -6.53 -4.60
N ARG A 74 3.62 -7.20 -3.46
CA ARG A 74 2.36 -7.83 -3.04
C ARG A 74 1.25 -6.81 -2.82
N HIS A 75 1.58 -5.67 -2.22
CA HIS A 75 0.61 -4.60 -2.00
C HIS A 75 0.06 -4.07 -3.32
N CYS A 76 0.94 -3.76 -4.28
CA CYS A 76 0.54 -3.27 -5.60
C CYS A 76 -0.29 -4.31 -6.35
N LEU A 77 0.12 -5.58 -6.37
CA LEU A 77 -0.62 -6.63 -7.06
C LEU A 77 -2.04 -6.83 -6.49
N LEU A 78 -2.16 -6.88 -5.16
CA LEU A 78 -3.48 -7.00 -4.50
C LEU A 78 -4.35 -5.77 -4.76
N SER A 79 -3.77 -4.58 -4.69
CA SER A 79 -4.49 -3.33 -4.97
C SER A 79 -4.94 -3.25 -6.42
N TYR A 80 -4.11 -3.69 -7.37
CA TYR A 80 -4.48 -3.78 -8.77
C TYR A 80 -5.63 -4.75 -9.02
N LEU A 81 -5.58 -5.95 -8.46
CA LEU A 81 -6.66 -6.93 -8.57
C LEU A 81 -7.97 -6.39 -7.97
N PHE A 82 -7.90 -5.74 -6.81
CA PHE A 82 -9.10 -5.18 -6.18
C PHE A 82 -9.68 -4.02 -7.00
N ALA A 83 -8.84 -3.18 -7.60
CA ALA A 83 -9.27 -2.12 -8.51
C ALA A 83 -9.97 -2.68 -9.76
N LEU A 84 -9.45 -3.77 -10.34
CA LEU A 84 -10.09 -4.45 -11.46
C LEU A 84 -11.47 -5.02 -11.10
N VAL A 85 -11.62 -5.61 -9.90
CA VAL A 85 -12.92 -6.13 -9.44
C VAL A 85 -13.92 -5.01 -9.20
N ILE A 86 -13.50 -3.88 -8.61
CA ILE A 86 -14.35 -2.70 -8.45
C ILE A 86 -14.79 -2.19 -9.84
N LEU A 87 -13.84 -2.07 -10.78
CA LEU A 87 -14.13 -1.59 -12.13
C LEU A 87 -15.09 -2.51 -12.87
N ALA A 88 -14.86 -3.82 -12.86
CA ALA A 88 -15.75 -4.80 -13.47
C ALA A 88 -17.16 -4.76 -12.86
N SER A 89 -17.24 -4.61 -11.54
CA SER A 89 -18.51 -4.48 -10.82
C SER A 89 -19.25 -3.20 -11.22
N ALA A 90 -18.53 -2.08 -11.33
CA ALA A 90 -19.09 -0.80 -11.77
C ALA A 90 -19.63 -0.90 -13.21
N ILE A 91 -18.89 -1.55 -14.12
CA ILE A 91 -19.33 -1.81 -15.49
C ILE A 91 -20.63 -2.64 -15.47
N ASN A 92 -20.68 -3.73 -14.71
CA ASN A 92 -21.87 -4.59 -14.63
C ASN A 92 -23.11 -3.86 -14.08
N VAL A 93 -22.93 -2.99 -13.08
CA VAL A 93 -24.03 -2.15 -12.57
C VAL A 93 -24.51 -1.20 -13.65
N VAL A 94 -23.59 -0.53 -14.33
CA VAL A 94 -23.90 0.42 -15.41
C VAL A 94 -24.64 -0.27 -16.55
N THR A 95 -24.13 -1.38 -17.08
CA THR A 95 -24.77 -2.13 -18.17
C THR A 95 -26.13 -2.69 -17.75
N GLY A 96 -26.24 -3.19 -16.52
CA GLY A 96 -27.49 -3.67 -15.95
C GLY A 96 -28.56 -2.58 -15.91
N VAL A 97 -28.23 -1.37 -15.43
CA VAL A 97 -29.16 -0.24 -15.39
C VAL A 97 -29.60 0.18 -16.80
N PHE A 98 -28.67 0.27 -17.75
CA PHE A 98 -29.01 0.66 -19.13
C PHE A 98 -29.82 -0.41 -19.87
N THR A 99 -29.58 -1.69 -19.60
CA THR A 99 -30.31 -2.80 -20.25
C THR A 99 -31.69 -3.02 -19.63
N SER A 100 -31.89 -2.65 -18.35
CA SER A 100 -33.18 -2.79 -17.64
C SER A 100 -34.08 -1.55 -17.72
N GLY A 101 -33.58 -0.42 -18.21
CA GLY A 101 -34.30 0.85 -18.38
C GLY A 101 -34.77 1.16 -19.80
N LEU A 102 -34.53 0.27 -20.76
CA LEU A 102 -35.15 0.20 -22.09
C LEU A 102 -36.07 -1.02 -22.15
#